data_AF-A0A852ZY31-F1
#
_entry.id   AF-A0A852ZY31-F1
#
_cell.length_a   1.000
_cell.length_b   1.000
_cell.length_c   1.000
_cell.angle_alpha   90.00
_cell.angle_beta   90.00
_cell.angle_gamma   90.00
#
_symmetry.space_group_name_H-M   'P 1'
#
loop_
_entity.id
_entity.type
_entity.pdbx_description
1 polymer ?
#
loop_
_entity_poly.entity_id
_entity_poly.type
_entity_poly.pdbx_seq_one_letter_code
_entity_poly.pdbx_strand_id
1 'polypeptide(L)' 'MLVRPIYETLSLYEVDLAVLGERAVERPSGARMFLLNDDDNYVVAGAIGWHEDDGDHRSPSRFGPLPGTP' A
#
# COMPACT_ATOMS: atom_id res chain seq x y z
N MET A 1 -19.29 17.10 15.20
CA MET A 1 -19.05 15.68 15.49
C MET A 1 -17.55 15.48 15.53
N LEU A 2 -16.97 15.13 16.68
CA LEU A 2 -15.53 14.87 16.80
C LEU A 2 -15.30 13.38 16.56
N VAL A 3 -14.59 13.04 15.47
CA VAL A 3 -14.16 11.67 15.20
C VAL A 3 -12.83 11.47 15.90
N ARG A 4 -12.74 10.47 16.77
CA ARG A 4 -11.51 10.11 17.46
C ARG A 4 -10.91 8.89 16.76
N PRO A 5 -9.74 8.98 16.12
CA PRO A 5 -9.14 7.82 15.52
C PRO A 5 -8.70 6.85 16.63
N ILE A 6 -9.01 5.59 16.43
CA ILE A 6 -8.52 4.48 17.25
C ILE A 6 -7.63 3.65 16.33
N TYR A 7 -6.42 3.38 16.78
CA TYR A 7 -5.45 2.58 16.05
C TYR A 7 -5.20 1.31 16.85
N GLU A 8 -5.44 0.16 16.22
CA GLU A 8 -5.05 -1.14 16.73
C GLU A 8 -3.69 -1.54 16.15
N THR A 9 -2.99 -2.46 16.81
CA THR A 9 -1.72 -2.99 16.30
C THR A 9 -1.98 -3.74 14.99
N LEU A 10 -1.25 -3.37 13.93
CA LEU A 10 -1.25 -4.11 12.67
C LEU A 10 -0.31 -5.31 12.77
N SER A 11 -0.81 -6.52 12.57
CA SER A 11 0.00 -7.73 12.36
C SER A 11 0.00 -8.14 10.88
N LEU A 12 1.15 -8.66 10.43
CA LEU A 12 1.41 -9.03 9.05
C LEU A 12 2.01 -10.43 9.00
N TYR A 13 1.40 -11.30 8.20
CA TYR A 13 1.93 -12.66 7.97
C TYR A 13 2.10 -12.89 6.48
N GLU A 14 3.32 -13.23 6.08
CA GLU A 14 3.60 -13.54 4.68
C GLU A 14 2.92 -14.84 4.28
N VAL A 15 2.28 -14.83 3.11
CA VAL A 15 1.57 -15.99 2.56
C VAL A 15 1.85 -16.17 1.08
N ASP A 16 1.68 -17.41 0.62
CA ASP A 16 1.68 -17.74 -0.80
C ASP A 16 0.29 -17.54 -1.42
N LEU A 17 0.26 -17.32 -2.74
CA LEU A 17 -0.96 -17.21 -3.54
C LEU A 17 -1.96 -18.35 -3.30
N ALA A 18 -1.45 -19.56 -3.07
CA ALA A 18 -2.27 -20.75 -2.83
C ALA A 18 -3.18 -20.61 -1.59
N VAL A 19 -2.77 -19.79 -0.60
CA VAL A 19 -3.55 -19.54 0.63
C VAL A 19 -4.78 -18.66 0.34
N LEU A 20 -4.69 -17.78 -0.66
CA LEU A 20 -5.75 -16.84 -1.01
C LEU A 20 -6.77 -17.43 -2.00
N GLY A 21 -6.45 -18.55 -2.66
CA GLY A 21 -7.34 -19.25 -3.57
C GLY A 21 -7.90 -18.34 -4.67
N GLU A 22 -9.23 -18.31 -4.81
CA GLU A 22 -9.92 -17.50 -5.82
C GLU A 22 -9.84 -15.98 -5.58
N ARG A 23 -9.43 -15.55 -4.38
CA ARG A 23 -9.35 -14.12 -4.01
C ARG A 23 -8.07 -13.47 -4.48
N ALA A 24 -7.07 -14.24 -4.89
CA ALA A 24 -5.80 -13.73 -5.34
C ALA A 24 -5.96 -12.83 -6.58
N VAL A 25 -5.62 -11.54 -6.46
CA VAL A 25 -5.33 -10.73 -7.65
C VAL A 25 -4.01 -11.20 -8.25
N GLU A 26 -3.86 -11.00 -9.56
CA GLU A 26 -2.63 -11.30 -10.29
C GLU A 26 -1.42 -10.67 -9.58
N ARG A 27 -0.48 -11.49 -9.12
CA ARG A 27 0.69 -11.04 -8.35
C ARG A 27 1.75 -10.52 -9.32
N PRO A 28 2.13 -9.24 -9.27
CA PRO A 28 3.25 -8.74 -10.07
C PRO A 28 4.51 -9.56 -9.78
N SER A 29 5.33 -9.80 -10.80
CA SER A 29 6.58 -10.55 -10.65
C SER A 29 7.45 -9.93 -9.56
N GLY A 30 7.87 -10.74 -8.59
CA GLY A 30 8.70 -10.31 -7.45
C GLY A 30 7.94 -9.67 -6.29
N ALA A 31 6.61 -9.53 -6.36
CA ALA A 31 5.82 -9.05 -5.23
C ALA A 31 5.62 -10.15 -4.16
N ARG A 32 5.55 -9.72 -2.89
CA ARG A 32 5.23 -10.55 -1.72
C ARG A 32 3.79 -10.28 -1.28
N MET A 33 3.14 -11.23 -0.61
CA MET A 33 1.76 -11.07 -0.14
C MET A 33 1.71 -11.25 1.38
N PHE A 34 0.90 -10.44 2.05
CA PHE A 34 0.76 -10.47 3.50
C PHE A 34 -0.71 -10.42 3.91
N LEU A 35 -1.11 -11.31 4.82
CA LEU A 35 -2.40 -11.23 5.52
C LEU A 35 -2.34 -10.18 6.62
N LEU A 36 -3.43 -9.45 6.80
CA LEU A 36 -3.57 -8.42 7.82
C LEU A 36 -4.37 -8.96 9.01
N ASN A 37 -3.84 -8.84 10.22
CA ASN A 37 -4.60 -9.08 11.47
C ASN A 37 -5.29 -10.45 11.58
N ASP A 38 -4.72 -11.49 10.97
CA ASP A 38 -5.32 -12.84 10.89
C ASP A 38 -6.72 -12.86 10.24
N ASP A 39 -7.07 -11.80 9.51
CA ASP A 39 -8.34 -11.62 8.81
C ASP A 39 -8.21 -12.00 7.32
N ASP A 40 -9.33 -11.99 6.61
CA ASP A 40 -9.44 -12.27 5.18
C ASP A 40 -8.83 -11.16 4.28
N ASN A 41 -8.34 -10.09 4.90
CA ASN A 41 -7.74 -8.95 4.23
C ASN A 41 -6.25 -9.19 3.95
N TYR A 42 -5.80 -8.80 2.75
CA TYR A 42 -4.39 -8.97 2.36
C TYR A 42 -3.85 -7.76 1.60
N VAL A 43 -2.53 -7.63 1.59
CA VAL A 43 -1.80 -6.65 0.78
C VAL A 43 -0.78 -7.34 -0.11
N VAL A 44 -0.61 -6.82 -1.33
CA VAL A 44 0.44 -7.24 -2.26
C VAL A 44 1.52 -6.17 -2.25
N ALA A 45 2.68 -6.49 -1.70
CA ALA A 45 3.82 -5.60 -1.61
C ALA A 45 4.77 -5.85 -2.79
N GLY A 46 4.73 -4.96 -3.77
CA GLY A 46 5.71 -4.90 -4.85
C GLY A 46 6.99 -4.18 -4.44
N ALA A 47 7.97 -4.15 -5.35
CA ALA A 47 9.16 -3.32 -5.16
C ALA A 47 8.75 -1.83 -5.14
N ILE A 48 8.92 -1.18 -3.99
CA ILE A 48 8.79 0.28 -3.89
C ILE A 48 10.17 0.89 -4.16
N GLY A 49 10.24 1.70 -5.21
CA GLY A 49 11.34 2.64 -5.40
C GLY A 49 11.01 3.93 -4.66
N TRP A 50 11.70 4.19 -3.56
CA TRP A 50 11.63 5.50 -2.93
C TRP A 50 12.39 6.50 -3.81
N HIS A 51 11.69 7.48 -4.37
CA HIS A 51 12.34 8.63 -4.99
C HIS A 51 12.52 9.67 -3.87
N GLU A 52 13.70 9.67 -3.26
CA GLU A 52 14.06 10.71 -2.31
C GLU A 52 14.25 11.99 -3.12
N ASP A 53 13.46 13.02 -2.81
CA ASP A 53 13.72 14.37 -3.32
C ASP A 53 15.09 14.79 -2.78
N ASP A 54 15.98 15.31 -3.63
CA ASP A 54 17.40 15.62 -3.35
C ASP A 54 17.61 16.77 -2.32
N GLY A 55 16.64 17.00 -1.44
CA GLY A 55 16.73 17.92 -0.32
C GLY A 55 16.45 19.39 -0.66
N ASP A 56 16.10 19.73 -1.90
CA ASP A 56 15.69 21.09 -2.26
C ASP A 56 14.17 21.24 -2.23
N HIS A 57 13.65 21.40 -1.01
CA HIS A 57 12.29 21.83 -0.67
C HIS A 57 11.85 23.15 -1.35
N ARG A 58 12.71 23.77 -2.15
CA ARG A 58 12.42 24.90 -3.03
C ARG A 58 11.71 24.51 -4.32
N SER A 59 11.64 23.22 -4.66
CA SER A 59 10.82 22.74 -5.75
C SER A 59 9.47 22.27 -5.19
N PRO A 60 8.38 23.05 -5.33
CA PRO A 60 7.06 22.56 -4.94
C PRO A 60 6.78 21.28 -5.71
N SER A 61 6.25 20.26 -5.03
CA SER A 61 5.80 19.02 -5.64
C SER A 61 4.85 19.37 -6.79
N ARG A 62 5.33 19.26 -8.03
CA ARG A 62 4.52 19.46 -9.23
C ARG A 62 3.72 18.20 -9.47
N PHE A 63 2.78 17.91 -8.57
CA PHE A 63 1.62 17.14 -8.98
C PHE A 63 0.99 17.98 -10.09
N GLY A 64 1.08 17.51 -11.33
CA GLY A 64 0.33 18.11 -12.42
C GLY A 64 -1.15 18.21 -12.04
N PRO A 65 -1.95 19.00 -12.78
CA PRO A 65 -3.38 19.06 -12.52
C PRO A 65 -3.95 17.64 -12.46
N LEU A 66 -4.64 17.33 -11.36
CA LEU A 66 -5.36 16.07 -11.26
C LEU A 66 -6.37 16.05 -12.41
N PRO A 67 -6.43 14.98 -13.22
CA PRO A 67 -7.40 14.91 -14.30
C PRO A 67 -8.82 15.14 -13.75
N GLY A 68 -9.47 16.23 -14.15
CA GLY A 68 -10.83 16.57 -13.72
C GLY A 68 -10.96 17.60 -12.60
N THR A 69 -9.87 18.19 -12.09
CA THR A 69 -9.92 19.39 -11.23
C THR A 69 -9.55 20.64 -12.02
N PRO A 70 -10.23 21.79 -11.80
CA PRO A 70 -9.90 23.04 -12.48
C PRO A 70 -8.50 23.55 -12.14
#